data_AF-A0A9E6B9G1-F1
#
_entry.id   AF-A0A9E6B9G1-F1
#
_cell.length_a   1.000
_cell.length_b   1.000
_cell.length_c   1.000
_cell.angle_alpha   90.00
_cell.angle_beta   90.00
_cell.angle_gamma   90.00
#
_symmetry.space_group_name_H-M   'P 1'
#
loop_
_entity.id
_entity.type
_entity.pdbx_description
1 polymer ?
#
loop_
_entity_poly.entity_id
_entity_poly.type
_entity_poly.pdbx_seq_one_letter_code
_entity_poly.pdbx_strand_id
1 'polypeptide(L)'
;MARIQARLRQELAEELQNHGQELESAFDPYSYSPLVHELRDKYLTRLYLIQGLIQQLAQLSQGRHRHKTRVLSVGAGDQESLVSSVNRKLASLNGSKILDIKFIPGSPTEEWSALITYEANPFVEEPDETAAWM
;
A
#
# COMPACT_ATOMS: atom_id res chain seq x y z
N MET A 1 -12.95 5.57 -0.02
CA MET A 1 -12.20 5.30 -1.27
C MET A 1 -12.93 4.37 -2.24
N ALA A 2 -13.35 3.17 -1.82
CA ALA A 2 -14.00 2.19 -2.72
C ALA A 2 -15.29 2.70 -3.43
N ARG A 3 -16.13 3.48 -2.73
CA ARG A 3 -17.35 4.07 -3.31
C ARG A 3 -17.08 5.08 -4.44
N ILE A 4 -16.00 5.86 -4.31
CA ILE A 4 -15.61 6.86 -5.30
C ILE A 4 -15.04 6.16 -6.54
N GLN A 5 -14.25 5.10 -6.34
CA GLN A 5 -13.73 4.28 -7.44
C GLN A 5 -14.83 3.52 -8.19
N ALA A 6 -15.83 2.98 -7.48
CA ALA A 6 -16.96 2.31 -8.11
C ALA A 6 -17.78 3.28 -8.97
N ARG A 7 -18.03 4.49 -8.47
CA ARG A 7 -18.74 5.54 -9.19
C ARG A 7 -17.98 5.98 -10.45
N LEU A 8 -16.68 6.21 -10.35
CA LEU A 8 -15.85 6.60 -11.50
C LEU A 8 -15.76 5.49 -12.56
N ARG A 9 -15.77 4.22 -12.15
CA ARG A 9 -15.82 3.09 -13.09
C ARG A 9 -17.16 3.01 -13.83
N GLN A 10 -18.24 3.33 -13.14
CA GLN A 10 -19.57 3.34 -13.73
C GLN A 10 -19.73 4.51 -14.71
N GLU A 11 -19.28 5.70 -14.34
CA GLU A 11 -19.27 6.88 -15.21
C GLU A 11 -18.41 6.63 -16.47
N LEU A 12 -17.24 5.99 -16.34
CA LEU A 12 -16.41 5.60 -17.47
C LEU A 12 -17.09 4.56 -18.38
N ALA A 13 -17.76 3.56 -17.81
CA ALA A 13 -18.44 2.53 -18.59
C ALA A 13 -19.62 3.12 -19.39
N GLU A 14 -20.38 4.04 -18.79
CA GLU A 14 -21.47 4.75 -19.47
C GLU A 14 -20.96 5.65 -20.60
N GLU A 15 -19.85 6.36 -20.42
CA GLU A 15 -19.22 7.16 -21.48
C GLU A 15 -18.74 6.28 -22.65
N LEU A 16 -18.11 5.14 -22.37
CA LEU A 16 -17.62 4.22 -23.40
C LEU A 16 -18.75 3.57 -24.20
N GLN A 17 -19.88 3.28 -23.54
CA GLN A 17 -21.04 2.66 -24.17
C GLN A 17 -21.80 3.64 -25.08
N ASN A 18 -21.84 4.92 -24.69
CA ASN A 18 -22.46 5.99 -25.48
C ASN A 18 -21.66 6.37 -26.74
N HIS A 19 -20.35 6.07 -26.80
CA HIS A 19 -19.45 6.38 -27.91
C HIS A 19 -18.91 5.11 -28.61
N GLY A 20 -19.63 3.98 -28.53
CA GLY A 20 -19.14 2.67 -28.95
C GLY A 20 -18.62 2.56 -30.40
N GLN A 21 -19.20 3.31 -31.34
CA GLN A 21 -18.74 3.36 -32.74
C GLN A 21 -17.43 4.16 -32.93
N GLU A 22 -17.15 5.14 -32.07
CA GLU A 22 -15.90 5.90 -32.10
C GLU A 22 -14.76 5.11 -31.44
N LEU A 23 -15.08 4.17 -30.53
CA LEU A 23 -14.09 3.38 -29.81
C LEU A 23 -13.38 2.34 -30.67
N GLU A 24 -14.10 1.65 -31.57
CA GLU A 24 -13.48 0.73 -32.54
C GLU A 24 -12.51 1.48 -33.47
N SER A 25 -12.84 2.73 -33.83
CA SER A 25 -11.93 3.62 -34.55
C SER A 25 -10.85 4.26 -33.68
N ALA A 26 -10.93 4.19 -32.35
CA ALA A 26 -9.90 4.74 -31.45
C ALA A 26 -8.77 3.73 -31.19
N PHE A 27 -9.02 2.45 -31.41
CA PHE A 27 -8.04 1.36 -31.30
C PHE A 27 -7.54 0.84 -32.66
N ASP A 28 -8.04 1.37 -33.77
CA ASP A 28 -7.49 1.13 -35.11
C ASP A 28 -6.19 1.94 -35.28
N PRO A 29 -5.03 1.30 -35.55
CA PRO A 29 -3.74 1.98 -35.72
C PRO A 29 -3.67 2.95 -36.91
N TYR A 30 -4.68 2.96 -37.79
CA TYR A 30 -4.68 3.72 -39.05
C TYR A 30 -5.74 4.84 -39.12
N SER A 31 -6.57 5.00 -38.10
CA SER A 31 -7.60 6.05 -38.04
C SER A 31 -7.12 7.26 -37.22
N TYR A 32 -6.85 8.36 -37.92
CA TYR A 32 -6.59 9.63 -37.27
C TYR A 32 -7.92 10.29 -36.86
N SER A 33 -8.25 10.23 -35.58
CA SER A 33 -9.36 11.00 -35.01
C SER A 33 -8.81 12.13 -34.12
N PRO A 34 -9.11 13.41 -34.43
CA PRO A 34 -8.70 14.54 -33.60
C PRO A 34 -9.17 14.42 -32.15
N LEU A 35 -10.38 13.89 -31.95
CA LEU A 35 -10.96 13.66 -30.62
C LEU A 35 -10.14 12.64 -29.81
N VAL A 36 -9.63 11.59 -30.47
CA VAL A 36 -8.77 10.58 -29.82
C VAL A 36 -7.43 11.19 -29.40
N HIS A 37 -6.86 12.08 -30.22
CA HIS A 37 -5.64 12.79 -29.86
C HIS A 37 -5.84 13.74 -28.68
N GLU A 38 -6.94 14.49 -28.65
CA GLU A 38 -7.29 15.38 -27.55
C GLU A 38 -7.53 14.61 -26.24
N LEU A 39 -8.26 13.49 -26.31
CA LEU A 39 -8.49 12.63 -25.14
C LEU A 39 -7.18 12.00 -24.67
N ARG A 40 -6.37 11.48 -25.59
CA ARG A 40 -5.05 10.91 -25.29
C ARG A 40 -4.17 11.92 -24.58
N ASP A 41 -4.05 13.15 -25.09
CA ASP A 41 -3.26 14.21 -24.47
C ASP A 41 -3.81 14.57 -23.09
N LYS A 42 -5.13 14.78 -22.97
CA LYS A 42 -5.80 15.10 -21.69
C LYS A 42 -5.50 14.05 -20.62
N TYR A 43 -5.59 12.76 -20.93
CA TYR A 43 -5.34 11.70 -19.97
C TYR A 43 -3.84 11.45 -19.72
N LEU A 44 -2.97 11.59 -20.72
CA LEU A 44 -1.51 11.56 -20.53
C LEU A 44 -1.06 12.68 -19.61
N THR A 45 -1.53 13.92 -19.82
CA THR A 45 -1.21 15.06 -18.95
C THR A 45 -1.66 14.79 -17.51
N ARG A 46 -2.86 14.23 -17.31
CA ARG A 46 -3.34 13.86 -15.96
C ARG A 46 -2.46 12.79 -15.32
N LEU A 47 -2.04 11.77 -16.07
CA LEU A 47 -1.14 10.73 -15.57
C LEU A 47 0.22 11.30 -15.15
N TYR A 48 0.81 12.18 -15.97
CA TYR A 48 2.06 12.86 -15.63
C TYR A 48 1.93 13.74 -14.37
N LEU A 49 0.80 14.41 -14.20
CA LEU A 49 0.54 15.25 -13.03
C LEU A 49 0.43 14.40 -11.76
N ILE A 50 -0.28 13.27 -11.83
CA ILE A 50 -0.36 12.29 -10.74
C ILE A 50 1.03 11.73 -10.42
N GLN A 51 1.81 11.37 -11.43
CA GLN A 51 3.18 10.87 -11.24
C GLN A 51 4.08 11.91 -10.57
N GLY A 52 3.97 13.19 -10.97
CA GLY A 52 4.68 14.30 -10.34
C GLY A 52 4.30 14.49 -8.87
N LEU A 53 3.00 14.42 -8.54
CA LEU A 53 2.53 14.48 -7.16
C LEU A 53 3.06 13.31 -6.32
N ILE A 54 3.07 12.09 -6.87
CA ILE A 54 3.64 10.92 -6.19
C ILE A 54 5.13 11.11 -5.92
N GLN A 55 5.89 11.61 -6.90
CA GLN A 55 7.32 11.88 -6.74
C GLN A 55 7.60 12.96 -5.69
N GLN A 56 6.81 14.04 -5.69
CA GLN A 56 6.92 15.11 -4.69
C GLN A 56 6.57 14.60 -3.28
N LEU A 57 5.51 13.80 -3.13
CA LEU A 57 5.14 13.17 -1.86
C LEU A 57 6.24 12.21 -1.39
N ALA A 58 6.83 11.42 -2.30
CA ALA A 58 7.95 10.54 -1.98
C ALA A 58 9.17 11.34 -1.49
N GLN A 59 9.54 12.44 -2.17
CA GLN A 59 10.65 13.30 -1.74
C GLN A 59 10.38 13.98 -0.39
N LEU A 60 9.16 14.46 -0.16
CA LEU A 60 8.76 15.04 1.13
C LEU A 60 8.77 14.00 2.25
N SER A 61 8.41 12.75 1.95
CA SER A 61 8.48 11.64 2.92
C SER A 61 9.93 11.28 3.28
N GLN A 62 10.88 11.36 2.33
CA GLN A 62 12.30 11.09 2.58
C GLN A 62 12.96 12.12 3.52
N GLY A 63 12.48 13.36 3.55
CA GLY A 63 13.00 14.41 4.43
C GLY A 63 12.53 14.33 5.89
N ARG A 64 11.40 13.66 6.16
CA ARG A 64 10.81 13.53 7.52
C ARG A 64 10.82 12.10 8.08
N HIS A 65 10.87 11.09 7.24
CA HIS A 65 11.01 9.69 7.65
C HIS A 65 12.39 9.17 7.27
N ARG A 66 13.40 9.44 8.13
CA ARG A 66 14.40 8.39 8.35
C ARG A 66 13.58 7.16 8.72
N HIS A 67 13.57 6.13 7.89
CA HIS A 67 12.91 4.84 8.13
C HIS A 67 13.38 4.33 9.50
N LYS A 68 12.64 4.69 10.56
CA LYS A 68 13.00 4.31 11.91
C LYS A 68 12.63 2.84 12.00
N THR A 69 13.65 2.00 11.91
CA THR A 69 13.54 0.58 12.21
C THR A 69 12.93 0.45 13.61
N ARG A 70 11.77 -0.21 13.70
CA ARG A 70 11.07 -0.52 14.93
C ARG A 70 11.24 -2.01 15.22
N VAL A 71 11.25 -2.34 16.51
CA VAL A 71 11.34 -3.72 16.99
C VAL A 71 10.17 -3.97 17.92
N LEU A 72 9.49 -5.09 17.73
CA LEU A 72 8.36 -5.51 18.57
C LEU A 72 8.57 -6.94 19.05
N SER A 73 8.27 -7.20 20.32
CA SER A 73 8.33 -8.53 20.92
C SER A 73 6.93 -9.11 21.08
N VAL A 74 6.78 -10.39 20.75
CA VAL A 74 5.55 -11.18 20.96
C VAL A 74 5.92 -12.40 21.79
N GLY A 75 5.21 -12.64 22.89
CA GLY A 75 5.38 -13.84 23.73
C GLY A 75 4.20 -14.80 23.62
N ALA A 76 4.44 -16.09 23.77
CA ALA A 76 3.41 -17.11 23.95
C ALA A 76 3.96 -18.34 24.69
N GLY A 77 3.08 -19.09 25.38
CA GLY A 77 3.49 -20.27 26.17
C GLY A 77 4.06 -21.43 25.35
N ASP A 78 3.71 -21.52 24.06
CA ASP A 78 4.16 -22.58 23.15
C ASP A 78 4.42 -22.04 21.73
N GLN A 79 5.12 -22.83 20.93
CA GLN A 79 5.54 -22.46 19.58
C GLN A 79 4.36 -22.21 18.62
N GLU A 80 3.28 -22.99 18.71
CA GLU A 80 2.14 -22.90 17.79
C GLU A 80 1.30 -21.64 18.09
N SER A 81 1.09 -21.35 19.37
CA SER A 81 0.48 -20.12 19.86
C SER A 81 1.32 -18.88 19.50
N LEU A 82 2.65 -19.00 19.52
CA LEU A 82 3.54 -17.90 19.14
C LEU A 82 3.39 -17.56 17.65
N VAL A 83 3.41 -18.55 16.76
CA VAL A 83 3.24 -18.35 15.31
C VAL A 83 1.89 -17.68 15.01
N SER A 84 0.83 -18.12 15.68
CA SER A 84 -0.50 -17.52 15.53
C SER A 84 -0.53 -16.05 15.98
N SER A 85 0.14 -15.74 17.09
CA SER A 85 0.23 -14.38 17.64
C SER A 85 1.07 -13.47 16.75
N VAL A 86 2.18 -13.97 16.21
CA VAL A 86 3.01 -13.27 15.23
C VAL A 86 2.20 -12.95 13.97
N ASN A 87 1.49 -13.92 13.41
CA ASN A 87 0.66 -13.70 12.21
C ASN A 87 -0.42 -12.63 12.44
N ARG A 88 -1.07 -12.64 13.61
CA ARG A 88 -2.04 -11.60 13.97
C ARG A 88 -1.38 -10.23 14.05
N LYS A 89 -0.19 -10.12 14.63
CA LYS A 89 0.53 -8.84 14.74
C LYS A 89 1.04 -8.36 13.37
N LEU A 90 1.56 -9.25 12.52
CA LEU A 90 1.93 -8.92 11.14
C LEU A 90 0.75 -8.39 10.33
N ALA A 91 -0.44 -9.01 10.48
CA ALA A 91 -1.66 -8.51 9.84
C ALA A 91 -2.08 -7.12 10.35
N SER A 92 -1.78 -6.79 11.62
CA SER A 92 -2.07 -5.46 12.18
C SER A 92 -1.12 -4.36 11.68
N LEU A 93 0.10 -4.71 11.26
CA LEU A 93 1.14 -3.77 10.79
C LEU A 93 0.88 -3.25 9.35
N ASN A 94 -0.39 -3.16 8.93
CA ASN A 94 -0.90 -2.85 7.59
C ASN A 94 0.05 -2.03 6.69
N GLY A 95 0.79 -2.74 5.82
CA GLY A 95 1.66 -2.15 4.80
C GLY A 95 3.06 -1.75 5.27
N SER A 96 3.43 -2.07 6.51
CA SER A 96 4.79 -1.96 7.01
C SER A 96 5.72 -2.96 6.31
N LYS A 97 6.97 -2.56 6.11
CA LYS A 97 7.99 -3.43 5.51
C LYS A 97 8.66 -4.24 6.62
N ILE A 98 8.39 -5.54 6.65
CA ILE A 98 9.05 -6.45 7.59
C ILE A 98 10.49 -6.67 7.13
N LEU A 99 11.45 -6.46 8.03
CA LEU A 99 12.88 -6.64 7.78
C LEU A 99 13.36 -8.01 8.27
N ASP A 100 12.93 -8.42 9.46
CA ASP A 100 13.37 -9.67 10.09
C ASP A 100 12.36 -10.17 11.13
N ILE A 101 12.27 -11.50 11.29
CA ILE A 101 11.49 -12.14 12.34
C ILE A 101 12.34 -13.25 12.96
N LYS A 102 12.67 -13.12 14.25
CA LYS A 102 13.44 -14.11 15.00
C LYS A 102 12.59 -14.78 16.05
N PHE A 103 12.45 -16.10 15.96
CA PHE A 103 11.84 -16.93 16.99
C PHE A 103 12.91 -17.35 17.99
N ILE A 104 12.63 -17.12 19.27
CA ILE A 104 13.50 -17.45 20.40
C ILE A 104 12.75 -18.51 21.21
N PRO A 105 13.27 -19.75 21.26
CA PRO A 105 12.66 -20.79 22.06
C PRO A 105 12.75 -20.42 23.55
N GLY A 106 11.64 -20.58 24.26
CA GLY A 106 11.63 -20.46 25.71
C GLY A 106 12.39 -21.64 26.34
N SER A 107 13.15 -21.36 27.41
CA SER A 107 13.66 -22.38 28.32
C SER A 107 12.49 -23.17 28.96
N PRO A 108 12.70 -24.30 29.66
CA PRO A 108 11.61 -25.08 30.27
C PRO A 108 10.72 -24.31 31.25
N THR A 109 11.18 -23.13 31.71
CA THR A 109 10.50 -22.23 32.63
C THR A 109 10.14 -20.88 32.00
N GLU A 110 10.46 -20.67 30.71
CA GLU A 110 10.28 -19.41 30.00
C GLU A 110 9.35 -19.59 28.79
N GLU A 111 8.59 -18.54 28.50
CA GLU A 111 7.69 -18.52 27.34
C GLU A 111 8.48 -18.41 26.03
N TRP A 112 7.92 -18.95 24.95
CA TRP A 112 8.41 -18.71 23.60
C TRP A 112 8.25 -17.24 23.25
N SER A 113 9.22 -16.66 22.54
CA SER A 113 9.14 -15.28 22.10
C SER A 113 9.56 -15.09 20.65
N ALA A 114 9.05 -14.04 20.02
CA ALA A 114 9.43 -13.62 18.68
C ALA A 114 9.74 -12.13 18.66
N LEU A 115 10.85 -11.78 18.01
CA LEU A 115 11.22 -10.38 17.73
C LEU A 115 10.93 -10.08 16.26
N ILE A 116 10.08 -9.09 16.02
CA ILE A 116 9.70 -8.60 14.70
C ILE A 116 10.36 -7.25 14.49
N THR A 117 11.23 -7.16 13.49
CA THR A 117 11.87 -5.92 13.07
C THR A 117 11.20 -5.41 11.81
N TYR A 118 10.73 -4.17 11.80
CA TYR A 118 9.98 -3.61 10.67
C TYR A 118 10.22 -2.11 10.48
N GLU A 119 9.93 -1.62 9.28
CA GLU A 119 9.83 -0.20 8.97
C GLU A 119 8.35 0.16 8.82
N ALA A 120 7.89 1.13 9.61
CA ALA A 120 6.51 1.60 9.56
C ALA A 120 6.19 2.17 8.17
N ASN A 121 4.98 1.92 7.70
CA ASN A 121 4.49 2.49 6.47
C ASN A 121 4.36 4.03 6.60
N PRO A 122 5.07 4.84 5.79
CA PRO A 122 5.01 6.30 5.90
C PRO A 122 3.65 6.90 5.51
N PHE A 123 2.74 6.09 4.95
CA PHE A 123 1.41 6.52 4.54
C PHE A 123 0.30 6.11 5.52
N VAL A 124 0.65 5.43 6.62
CA VAL A 124 -0.29 4.97 7.65
C VAL A 124 0.16 5.52 8.99
N GLU A 125 -0.63 6.42 9.58
CA GLU A 125 -0.46 6.82 10.98
C GLU A 125 -0.89 5.65 11.88
N GLU A 126 0.07 4.86 12.33
CA GLU A 126 -0.18 3.89 13.41
C GLU A 126 -0.30 4.62 14.75
N PRO A 127 -1.20 4.18 15.66
CA PRO A 127 -1.15 4.63 17.04
C PRO A 127 0.22 4.25 17.63
N ASP A 128 0.88 5.24 18.24
CA ASP A 128 2.23 5.10 18.79
C ASP A 128 2.19 4.18 20.02
N GLU A 129 2.21 2.86 19.82
CA GLU A 129 2.39 1.86 20.88
C GLU A 129 3.88 1.75 21.29
N THR A 130 4.61 2.88 21.35
CA THR A 130 5.99 2.92 21.84
C THR A 130 6.08 2.93 23.38
N ALA A 131 5.01 2.62 24.10
CA ALA A 131 4.99 2.56 25.56
C ALA A 131 4.71 1.15 26.08
N ALA A 132 5.77 0.37 26.35
CA ALA A 132 5.73 -0.69 27.37
C ALA A 132 7.15 -1.19 27.76
N TRP A 133 8.12 -0.29 27.99
CA TRP A 133 9.31 -0.61 28.81
C TRP A 133 9.79 0.65 29.53
N MET A 134 9.25 0.89 30.72
CA MET A 134 9.95 1.38 31.91
C MET A 134 9.23 0.87 33.15
#